data_AF-A0A3M5BJF4-F1
#
_entry.id   AF-A0A3M5BJF4-F1
#
_cell.length_a   1.000
_cell.length_b   1.000
_cell.length_c   1.000
_cell.angle_alpha   90.00
_cell.angle_beta   90.00
_cell.angle_gamma   90.00
#
_symmetry.space_group_name_H-M   'P 1'
#
loop_
_entity.id
_entity.type
_entity.pdbx_description
1 polymer ?
#
loop_
_entity_poly.entity_id
_entity_poly.type
_entity_poly.pdbx_seq_one_letter_code
_entity_poly.pdbx_strand_id
1 'polypeptide(L)'
;VYTLLEGKEVVYPGPEAFIAYKVTNSELVKKGISTSTVFAGNMDGAFSQLFSGKAQAMGANSQLVSGYTEREGKSFRVLWNSASFNDLALMASPRVSKEAPS
;
A
#
# COMPACT_ATOMS: atom_id res chain seq x y z
N VAL A 1 -6.70 -0.73 18.94
CA VAL A 1 -5.67 -0.02 18.11
C VAL A 1 -6.30 0.59 16.87
N TYR A 2 -7.05 -0.17 16.06
CA TYR A 2 -7.70 0.37 14.85
C TYR A 2 -8.76 1.44 15.08
N THR A 3 -9.43 1.44 16.23
CA THR A 3 -10.42 2.46 16.62
C THR A 3 -9.85 3.90 16.61
N LEU A 4 -8.52 4.05 16.68
CA LEU A 4 -7.85 5.34 16.53
C LEU A 4 -7.97 5.94 15.13
N LEU A 5 -8.36 5.14 14.13
CA LEU A 5 -8.54 5.57 12.75
C LEU A 5 -9.99 5.98 12.42
N GLU A 6 -10.92 5.86 13.36
CA GLU A 6 -12.32 6.24 13.13
C GLU A 6 -12.43 7.72 12.71
N GLY A 7 -13.06 7.95 11.55
CA GLY A 7 -13.19 9.26 10.93
C GLY A 7 -11.88 9.91 10.47
N LYS A 8 -10.75 9.17 10.48
CA LYS A 8 -9.44 9.68 10.06
C LYS A 8 -9.20 9.45 8.57
N GLU A 9 -8.25 10.21 8.02
CA GLU A 9 -7.78 10.01 6.66
C GLU A 9 -6.81 8.82 6.60
N VAL A 10 -7.08 7.90 5.68
CA VAL A 10 -6.17 6.82 5.30
C VAL A 10 -5.80 7.00 3.83
N VAL A 11 -4.50 7.19 3.57
CA VAL A 11 -3.99 7.47 2.23
C VAL A 11 -3.49 6.21 1.52
N TYR A 12 -3.75 6.14 0.23
CA TYR A 12 -3.38 5.03 -0.65
C TYR A 12 -2.75 5.55 -1.94
N PRO A 13 -1.93 4.73 -2.63
CA PRO A 13 -1.33 5.13 -3.91
C PRO A 13 -2.38 5.30 -5.01
N GLY A 14 -3.43 4.47 -5.03
CA GLY A 14 -4.51 4.56 -6.01
C GLY A 14 -5.57 3.47 -5.84
N PRO A 15 -6.72 3.60 -6.54
CA PRO A 15 -7.84 2.66 -6.41
C PRO A 15 -7.52 1.25 -6.90
N GLU A 16 -6.56 1.10 -7.82
CA GLU A 16 -6.17 -0.21 -8.35
C GLU A 16 -5.11 -0.94 -7.52
N ALA A 17 -4.57 -0.31 -6.48
CA ALA A 17 -3.54 -0.93 -5.67
C ALA A 17 -4.10 -2.07 -4.81
N PHE A 18 -3.94 -3.30 -5.27
CA PHE A 18 -4.52 -4.47 -4.62
C PHE A 18 -4.07 -4.62 -3.17
N ILE A 19 -2.76 -4.76 -2.93
CA ILE A 19 -2.21 -4.94 -1.58
C ILE A 19 -2.38 -3.66 -0.76
N ALA A 20 -1.94 -2.52 -1.31
CA ALA A 20 -1.91 -1.28 -0.55
C ALA A 20 -3.32 -0.76 -0.21
N TYR A 21 -4.30 -0.81 -1.13
CA TYR A 21 -5.65 -0.30 -0.90
C TYR A 21 -6.68 -1.41 -0.65
N LYS A 22 -6.94 -2.28 -1.63
CA LYS A 22 -8.10 -3.20 -1.59
C LYS A 22 -8.03 -4.13 -0.36
N VAL A 23 -6.85 -4.66 -0.05
CA VAL A 23 -6.63 -5.56 1.09
C VAL A 23 -6.71 -4.81 2.44
N THR A 24 -5.95 -3.73 2.60
CA THR A 24 -5.89 -3.03 3.90
C THR A 24 -7.20 -2.31 4.23
N ASN A 25 -7.86 -1.71 3.23
CA ASN A 25 -9.18 -1.10 3.40
C ASN A 25 -10.23 -2.15 3.74
N SER A 26 -10.17 -3.34 3.11
CA SER A 26 -11.08 -4.45 3.46
C SER A 26 -10.96 -4.86 4.93
N GLU A 27 -9.76 -4.79 5.54
CA GLU A 27 -9.60 -5.07 6.97
C GLU A 27 -10.32 -4.02 7.83
N LEU A 28 -10.19 -2.73 7.51
CA LEU A 28 -10.90 -1.66 8.21
C LEU A 28 -12.41 -1.83 8.12
N VAL A 29 -12.93 -2.13 6.92
CA VAL A 29 -14.36 -2.41 6.70
C VAL A 29 -14.82 -3.63 7.50
N LYS A 30 -14.06 -4.73 7.51
CA LYS A 30 -14.40 -5.95 8.30
C LYS A 30 -14.43 -5.67 9.80
N LYS A 31 -13.64 -4.70 10.28
CA LYS A 31 -13.64 -4.26 11.67
C LYS A 31 -14.73 -3.23 11.98
N GLY A 32 -15.52 -2.81 10.98
CA GLY A 32 -16.56 -1.81 11.15
C GLY A 32 -16.03 -0.41 11.42
N ILE A 33 -14.84 -0.09 10.91
CA ILE A 33 -14.15 1.18 11.16
C ILE A 33 -14.32 2.06 9.94
N SER A 34 -14.95 3.22 10.11
CA SER A 34 -15.18 4.16 9.02
C SER A 34 -14.00 5.12 8.90
N THR A 35 -13.43 5.22 7.71
CA THR A 35 -12.31 6.12 7.41
C THR A 35 -12.58 6.94 6.15
N SER A 36 -11.90 8.08 6.02
CA SER A 36 -11.88 8.84 4.77
C SER A 36 -10.75 8.31 3.89
N THR A 37 -11.09 7.81 2.70
CA THR A 37 -10.11 7.32 1.71
C THR A 37 -9.52 8.48 0.92
N VAL A 38 -8.19 8.58 0.89
CA VAL A 38 -7.46 9.56 0.07
C VAL A 38 -6.56 8.84 -0.93
N PHE A 39 -6.58 9.25 -2.21
CA PHE A 39 -5.67 8.75 -3.23
C PHE A 39 -4.60 9.78 -3.57
N ALA A 40 -3.33 9.39 -3.42
CA ALA A 40 -2.18 10.27 -3.65
C ALA A 40 -1.57 10.17 -5.05
N GLY A 41 -2.10 9.29 -5.91
CA GLY A 41 -1.65 9.09 -7.30
C GLY A 41 -0.49 8.11 -7.44
N ASN A 42 0.37 7.96 -6.43
CA ASN A 42 1.43 6.95 -6.36
C ASN A 42 1.87 6.67 -4.91
N MET A 43 2.85 5.76 -4.74
CA MET A 43 3.31 5.35 -3.41
C MET A 43 4.08 6.45 -2.67
N ASP A 44 4.97 7.18 -3.35
CA ASP A 44 5.75 8.26 -2.73
C ASP A 44 4.88 9.44 -2.30
N GLY A 45 3.81 9.73 -3.04
CA GLY A 45 2.79 10.70 -2.66
C GLY A 45 2.04 10.27 -1.41
N ALA A 46 1.71 8.98 -1.28
CA ALA A 46 1.07 8.46 -0.08
C ALA A 46 2.01 8.52 1.15
N PHE A 47 3.29 8.17 0.98
CA PHE A 47 4.31 8.37 2.02
C PHE A 47 4.42 9.84 2.43
N SER A 48 4.51 10.75 1.46
CA SER A 48 4.59 12.20 1.70
C SER A 48 3.39 12.71 2.52
N GLN A 49 2.18 12.25 2.20
CA GLN A 49 0.99 12.63 2.95
C GLN A 49 0.98 12.07 4.38
N LEU A 50 1.43 10.82 4.59
CA LEU A 50 1.59 10.27 5.94
C LEU A 50 2.58 11.09 6.77
N PHE A 51 3.79 11.35 6.23
CA PHE A 51 4.84 12.05 6.98
C PHE A 51 4.58 13.53 7.20
N SER A 52 3.79 14.16 6.34
CA SER A 52 3.30 15.53 6.56
C SER A 52 2.23 15.64 7.67
N GLY A 53 1.66 14.50 8.10
CA GLY A 53 0.54 14.44 9.04
C GLY A 53 -0.83 14.72 8.43
N LYS A 54 -0.90 14.98 7.10
CA LYS A 54 -2.15 15.16 6.37
C LYS A 54 -3.06 13.92 6.53
N ALA A 55 -2.51 12.74 6.28
CA ALA A 55 -3.18 11.47 6.55
C ALA A 55 -2.63 10.82 7.84
N GLN A 56 -3.49 10.13 8.59
CA GLN A 56 -3.13 9.52 9.88
C GLN A 56 -2.63 8.08 9.74
N ALA A 57 -2.99 7.42 8.64
CA ALA A 57 -2.46 6.12 8.28
C ALA A 57 -2.33 6.01 6.76
N MET A 58 -1.60 4.99 6.31
CA MET A 58 -1.52 4.64 4.90
C MET A 58 -1.57 3.13 4.72
N GLY A 59 -2.07 2.70 3.57
CA GLY A 59 -1.87 1.33 3.11
C GLY A 59 -0.63 1.20 2.24
N ALA A 60 0.16 0.14 2.43
CA ALA A 60 1.39 -0.14 1.69
C ALA A 60 1.69 -1.65 1.67
N ASN A 61 2.64 -2.09 0.85
CA ASN A 61 3.24 -3.43 0.99
C ASN A 61 4.57 -3.34 1.75
N SER A 62 5.01 -4.47 2.31
CA SER A 62 6.23 -4.53 3.15
C SER A 62 7.50 -4.16 2.37
N GLN A 63 7.63 -4.60 1.12
CA GLN A 63 8.81 -4.32 0.29
C GLN A 63 9.02 -2.82 0.04
N LEU A 64 7.95 -2.08 -0.27
CA LEU A 64 8.01 -0.63 -0.50
C LEU A 64 8.30 0.11 0.80
N VAL A 65 7.76 -0.36 1.93
CA VAL A 65 8.06 0.21 3.26
C VAL A 65 9.53 0.01 3.63
N SER A 66 10.09 -1.19 3.42
CA SER A 66 11.51 -1.46 3.65
C SER A 66 12.39 -0.58 2.76
N GLY A 67 12.10 -0.56 1.45
CA GLY A 67 12.84 0.27 0.51
C GLY A 67 12.74 1.76 0.81
N TYR A 68 11.60 2.26 1.32
CA TYR A 68 11.47 3.65 1.75
C TYR A 68 12.26 3.93 3.02
N THR A 69 12.21 3.01 4.00
CA THR A 69 12.97 3.11 5.26
C THR A 69 14.46 3.20 5.00
N GLU A 70 14.98 2.37 4.10
CA GLU A 70 16.40 2.37 3.70
C GLU A 70 16.82 3.68 3.02
N ARG A 71 15.97 4.23 2.14
CA ARG A 71 16.27 5.48 1.41
C ARG A 71 16.18 6.72 2.29
N GLU A 72 15.15 6.80 3.14
CA GLU A 72 14.76 8.05 3.81
C GLU A 72 15.04 8.05 5.33
N GLY A 73 15.49 6.93 5.89
CA GLY A 73 15.76 6.78 7.33
C GLY A 73 14.51 6.97 8.22
N LYS A 74 13.31 6.80 7.64
CA LYS A 74 12.03 6.99 8.35
C LYS A 74 11.51 5.67 8.89
N SER A 75 11.09 5.67 10.15
CA SER A 75 10.46 4.52 10.80
C SER A 75 8.94 4.56 10.70
N PHE A 76 8.33 3.38 10.56
CA PHE A 76 6.88 3.21 10.51
C PHE A 76 6.39 2.40 11.71
N ARG A 77 5.19 2.71 12.18
CA ARG A 77 4.46 1.82 13.09
C ARG A 77 3.44 1.01 12.29
N VAL A 78 3.67 -0.29 12.18
CA VAL A 78 2.73 -1.20 11.53
C VAL A 78 1.52 -1.43 12.44
N LEU A 79 0.32 -1.13 11.95
CA LEU A 79 -0.93 -1.37 12.68
C LEU A 79 -1.50 -2.77 12.42
N TRP A 80 -1.22 -3.34 11.25
CA TRP A 80 -1.69 -4.66 10.79
C TRP A 80 -0.82 -5.20 9.66
N ASN A 81 -0.78 -6.52 9.50
CA ASN A 81 -0.27 -7.20 8.31
C ASN A 81 -1.27 -8.25 7.84
N SER A 82 -1.44 -8.38 6.53
CA SER A 82 -2.14 -9.51 5.93
C SER A 82 -1.28 -10.78 5.98
N ALA A 83 -1.89 -11.92 5.65
CA ALA A 83 -1.12 -13.06 5.14
C ALA A 83 -0.44 -12.69 3.80
N SER A 84 0.56 -13.49 3.40
CA SER A 84 1.22 -13.34 2.11
C SER A 84 0.24 -13.55 0.94
N PHE A 85 0.41 -12.77 -0.12
CA PHE A 85 -0.28 -12.98 -1.39
C PHE A 85 0.66 -13.63 -2.40
N ASN A 86 0.09 -14.22 -3.45
CA ASN A 86 0.85 -14.77 -4.56
C ASN A 86 1.72 -13.69 -5.24
N ASP A 87 2.81 -14.14 -5.83
CA ASP A 87 3.75 -13.29 -6.54
C ASP A 87 3.11 -12.57 -7.74
N LEU A 88 3.69 -11.42 -8.10
CA LEU A 88 3.36 -10.73 -9.35
C LEU A 88 4.04 -11.47 -10.51
N ALA A 89 3.25 -11.92 -11.47
CA ALA A 89 3.78 -12.59 -12.66
C ALA A 89 4.29 -11.56 -13.68
N LEU A 90 5.52 -11.75 -14.16
CA LEU A 90 5.98 -11.13 -15.41
C LEU A 90 5.42 -11.95 -16.58
N MET A 91 4.43 -11.41 -17.28
CA MET A 91 3.78 -12.09 -18.39
C MET A 91 4.30 -11.53 -19.73
N ALA A 92 4.61 -12.42 -20.67
CA ALA A 92 4.90 -12.07 -22.05
C ALA A 92 3.68 -12.32 -22.94
N SER A 93 3.52 -11.52 -23.99
CA SER A 93 2.53 -11.81 -25.04
C SER A 93 2.87 -13.16 -25.71
N PRO A 94 1.86 -13.96 -26.13
CA PRO A 94 2.10 -15.19 -26.90
C PRO A 94 2.90 -14.99 -28.19
N ARG A 95 3.05 -13.74 -28.66
CA ARG A 95 3.82 -13.37 -29.86
C ARG A 95 5.30 -13.11 -29.60
N VAL A 96 5.73 -13.04 -28.34
CA VAL A 96 7.16 -12.89 -28.01
C VAL A 96 7.83 -14.24 -28.23
N SER A 97 8.90 -14.26 -29.05
CA SER A 97 9.68 -15.49 -29.29
C SER A 97 10.23 -16.04 -27.98
N LYS A 98 10.25 -17.37 -27.86
CA LYS A 98 10.81 -18.05 -26.69
C LYS A 98 12.34 -18.14 -26.71
N GLU A 99 12.97 -17.79 -27.83
CA GLU A 99 14.43 -17.86 -27.97
C GLU A 99 15.09 -16.66 -27.29
N ALA A 100 15.97 -16.94 -26.33
CA ALA A 100 16.88 -15.93 -25.77
C ALA A 100 17.91 -15.53 -26.86
N PRO A 101 18.42 -14.27 -26.85
CA PRO A 101 19.50 -13.89 -27.75
C PRO A 101 20.70 -14.83 -27.54
N SER A 102 21.21 -15.39 -28.64
CA SER A 102 22.43 -16.20 -28.71
C SER A 102 23.67 -15.42 -28.32
#